data_AF-A0A4Y9YB82-F1
#
_entry.id   AF-A0A4Y9YB82-F1
#
_cell.length_a   1.000
_cell.length_b   1.000
_cell.length_c   1.000
_cell.angle_alpha   90.00
_cell.angle_beta   90.00
_cell.angle_gamma   90.00
#
_symmetry.space_group_name_H-M   'P 1'
#
loop_
_entity.id
_entity.type
_entity.pdbx_description
1 polymer ?
#
loop_
_entity_poly.entity_id
_entity_poly.type
_entity_poly.pdbx_seq_one_letter_code
_entity_poly.pdbx_strand_id
1 'polypeptide(L)'
;LRTIIAGAGGAAHLPGMVAAMTALPVIGVPVKGSSLDGVDSLHSIVQMPRGIPVATVAINNGTNAGLLAVRILGAGIPHLVDDMEAYLRSLESEVLAKVDKLEEVGWENYEVKR
;
A
#
# COMPACT_ATOMS: atom_id res chain seq x y z
N LEU A 1 17.16 11.28 -2.19
CA LEU A 1 15.82 10.72 -2.50
C LEU A 1 16.01 9.26 -2.92
N ARG A 2 15.24 8.31 -2.39
CA ARG A 2 15.45 6.86 -2.64
C ARG A 2 14.24 6.14 -3.27
N THR A 3 13.03 6.62 -3.03
CA THR A 3 11.78 6.16 -3.65
C THR A 3 10.76 7.30 -3.60
N ILE A 4 9.75 7.28 -4.46
CA ILE A 4 8.68 8.29 -4.52
C ILE A 4 7.33 7.59 -4.37
N ILE A 5 6.42 8.18 -3.59
CA ILE A 5 5.02 7.76 -3.53
C ILE A 5 4.18 8.86 -4.19
N ALA A 6 3.37 8.50 -5.17
CA ALA A 6 2.49 9.41 -5.88
C ALA A 6 1.05 8.90 -5.84
N GLY A 7 0.12 9.73 -5.37
CA GLY A 7 -1.30 9.44 -5.36
C GLY A 7 -2.06 10.25 -6.41
N ALA A 8 -3.00 9.63 -7.13
CA ALA A 8 -3.86 10.31 -8.09
C ALA A 8 -5.19 9.57 -8.30
N GLY A 9 -6.24 10.32 -8.66
CA GLY A 9 -7.59 9.80 -8.91
C GLY A 9 -8.14 10.19 -10.28
N GLY A 10 -9.15 9.48 -10.76
CA GLY A 10 -9.73 9.65 -12.10
C GLY A 10 -8.77 9.19 -13.20
N ALA A 11 -8.50 10.07 -14.17
CA ALA A 11 -7.43 9.92 -15.15
C ALA A 11 -6.06 10.16 -14.46
N ALA A 12 -5.63 9.17 -13.69
CA ALA A 12 -4.58 9.29 -12.69
C ALA A 12 -3.15 9.21 -13.30
N HIS A 13 -2.71 10.30 -13.94
CA HIS A 13 -1.44 10.32 -14.69
C HIS A 13 -0.18 10.61 -13.85
N LEU A 14 -0.32 11.20 -12.66
CA LEU A 14 0.82 11.68 -11.87
C LEU A 14 1.89 10.59 -11.61
N PRO A 15 1.55 9.36 -11.17
CA PRO A 15 2.57 8.34 -10.91
C PRO A 15 3.34 7.95 -12.17
N GLY A 16 2.65 7.81 -13.29
CA GLY A 16 3.27 7.46 -14.58
C GLY A 16 4.19 8.57 -15.11
N MET A 17 3.76 9.83 -15.02
CA MET A 17 4.59 10.97 -15.44
C MET A 17 5.83 11.14 -14.58
N VAL A 18 5.70 10.97 -13.25
CA VAL A 18 6.86 11.01 -12.35
C VAL A 18 7.83 9.89 -12.70
N ALA A 19 7.35 8.66 -12.92
CA ALA A 19 8.17 7.53 -13.32
C ALA A 19 8.90 7.75 -14.66
N ALA A 20 8.29 8.47 -15.60
CA ALA A 20 8.92 8.82 -16.87
C ALA A 20 10.08 9.82 -16.74
N MET A 21 10.13 10.57 -15.63
CA MET A 21 11.08 11.65 -15.40
C MET A 21 12.19 11.32 -14.40
N THR A 22 12.22 10.09 -13.87
CA THR A 22 13.19 9.69 -12.85
C THR A 22 13.60 8.22 -12.99
N ALA A 23 14.84 7.92 -12.61
CA ALA A 23 15.31 6.54 -12.48
C ALA A 23 14.96 5.93 -11.11
N LEU A 24 14.40 6.71 -10.19
CA LEU A 24 14.00 6.23 -8.86
C LEU A 24 12.71 5.38 -8.95
N PRO A 25 12.54 4.39 -8.05
CA PRO A 25 11.27 3.68 -7.93
C PRO A 25 10.11 4.65 -7.61
N VAL A 26 8.99 4.46 -8.30
CA VAL A 26 7.74 5.20 -8.06
C VAL A 26 6.64 4.22 -7.66
N ILE A 27 6.02 4.49 -6.52
CA ILE A 27 4.88 3.75 -5.99
C ILE A 27 3.62 4.55 -6.27
N GLY A 28 2.67 3.95 -6.98
CA GLY A 28 1.40 4.58 -7.34
C GLY A 28 0.28 4.20 -6.38
N VAL A 29 -0.43 5.20 -5.84
CA VAL A 29 -1.63 5.02 -5.01
C VAL A 29 -2.85 5.49 -5.80
N PRO A 30 -3.69 4.57 -6.31
CA PRO A 30 -4.95 4.96 -6.93
C PRO A 30 -5.87 5.57 -5.87
N VAL A 31 -6.35 6.78 -6.11
CA VAL A 31 -7.27 7.47 -5.19
C VAL A 31 -8.68 7.32 -5.71
N LYS A 32 -9.59 6.83 -4.88
CA LYS A 32 -11.01 6.70 -5.22
C LYS A 32 -11.61 8.07 -5.51
N GLY A 33 -12.03 8.28 -6.75
CA GLY A 33 -12.82 9.43 -7.16
C GLY A 33 -14.30 9.31 -6.80
N SER A 34 -15.10 10.29 -7.25
CA SER A 34 -16.56 10.30 -7.06
C SER A 34 -17.31 9.26 -7.90
N SER A 35 -16.65 8.69 -8.92
CA SER A 35 -17.23 7.75 -9.87
C SER A 35 -16.31 6.55 -10.03
N LEU A 36 -16.87 5.41 -10.45
CA LEU A 36 -16.12 4.19 -10.80
C LEU A 36 -15.28 3.56 -9.67
N ASP A 37 -15.51 3.96 -8.41
CA ASP A 37 -14.87 3.42 -7.21
C ASP A 37 -13.32 3.36 -7.25
N GLY A 38 -12.69 4.21 -8.07
CA GLY A 38 -11.24 4.24 -8.25
C GLY A 38 -10.69 3.20 -9.23
N VAL A 39 -11.54 2.44 -9.92
CA VAL A 39 -11.14 1.48 -10.97
C VAL A 39 -10.50 2.22 -12.16
N ASP A 40 -11.02 3.39 -12.50
CA ASP A 40 -10.44 4.31 -13.47
C ASP A 40 -9.01 4.73 -13.09
N SER A 41 -8.82 5.05 -11.82
CA SER A 41 -7.57 5.47 -11.22
C SER A 41 -6.57 4.31 -11.19
N LEU A 42 -7.04 3.11 -10.83
CA LEU A 42 -6.23 1.89 -10.82
C LEU A 42 -5.70 1.59 -12.22
N HIS A 43 -6.57 1.55 -13.23
CA HIS A 43 -6.16 1.27 -14.61
C HIS A 43 -5.24 2.37 -15.18
N SER A 44 -5.48 3.63 -14.84
CA SER A 44 -4.62 4.75 -15.25
C SER A 44 -3.19 4.65 -14.70
N ILE A 45 -3.00 3.99 -13.55
CA ILE A 45 -1.69 3.87 -12.89
C ILE A 45 -1.02 2.53 -13.19
N VAL A 46 -1.76 1.41 -13.14
CA VAL A 46 -1.17 0.05 -13.22
C VAL A 46 -0.83 -0.38 -14.65
N GLN A 47 -1.57 0.11 -15.65
CA GLN A 47 -1.42 -0.31 -17.05
C GLN A 47 -0.33 0.46 -17.79
N MET A 48 0.81 0.71 -17.14
CA MET A 48 1.92 1.41 -17.78
C MET A 48 2.51 0.60 -18.93
N PRO A 49 2.88 1.24 -20.05
CA PRO A 49 3.53 0.57 -21.16
C PRO A 49 4.92 0.08 -20.77
N ARG A 50 5.46 -0.86 -21.57
CA ARG A 50 6.82 -1.37 -21.41
C ARG A 50 7.83 -0.21 -21.40
N GLY A 51 8.70 -0.20 -20.39
CA GLY A 51 9.82 0.74 -20.26
C GLY A 51 9.68 1.71 -19.08
N ILE A 52 8.46 2.05 -18.65
CA ILE A 52 8.21 3.01 -17.57
C ILE A 52 7.37 2.36 -16.45
N PRO A 53 7.97 1.58 -15.54
CA PRO A 53 7.22 0.85 -14.52
C PRO A 53 6.74 1.76 -13.38
N VAL A 54 5.57 1.43 -12.82
CA VAL A 54 5.04 1.99 -11.57
C VAL A 54 4.64 0.84 -10.64
N ALA A 55 5.06 0.89 -9.37
CA ALA A 55 4.67 -0.09 -8.37
C ALA A 55 3.30 0.29 -7.77
N THR A 56 2.22 -0.19 -8.36
CA THR A 56 0.87 0.19 -7.96
C THR A 56 0.37 -0.62 -6.76
N VAL A 57 -0.14 0.06 -5.73
CA VAL A 57 -0.82 -0.56 -4.58
C VAL A 57 -2.35 -0.48 -4.72
N ALA A 58 -3.08 -1.06 -3.77
CA ALA A 58 -4.54 -1.03 -3.75
C ALA A 58 -5.11 0.39 -3.71
N ILE A 59 -6.34 0.55 -4.20
CA ILE A 59 -7.10 1.81 -4.18
C ILE A 59 -7.19 2.33 -2.73
N ASN A 60 -6.92 3.62 -2.54
CA ASN A 60 -6.87 4.33 -1.26
C ASN A 60 -5.88 3.76 -0.23
N ASN A 61 -4.96 2.89 -0.62
CA ASN A 61 -4.07 2.23 0.34
C ASN A 61 -2.70 2.93 0.46
N GLY A 62 -2.72 4.15 1.00
CA GLY A 62 -1.50 4.91 1.31
C GLY A 62 -0.59 4.20 2.33
N THR A 63 -1.18 3.42 3.24
CA THR A 63 -0.43 2.62 4.22
C THR A 63 0.47 1.60 3.55
N ASN A 64 -0.07 0.81 2.61
CA ASN A 64 0.74 -0.16 1.87
C ASN A 64 1.77 0.51 0.96
N ALA A 65 1.51 1.71 0.47
CA ALA A 65 2.53 2.47 -0.27
C ALA A 65 3.72 2.83 0.63
N GLY A 66 3.45 3.27 1.86
CA GLY A 66 4.47 3.52 2.88
C GLY A 66 5.24 2.25 3.24
N LEU A 67 4.54 1.16 3.54
CA LEU A 67 5.18 -0.13 3.87
C LEU A 67 6.01 -0.69 2.70
N LEU A 68 5.54 -0.54 1.46
CA LEU A 68 6.33 -0.92 0.28
C LEU A 68 7.57 -0.04 0.14
N ALA A 69 7.47 1.26 0.40
CA ALA A 69 8.63 2.15 0.44
C ALA A 69 9.64 1.69 1.50
N VAL A 70 9.21 1.34 2.72
CA VAL A 70 10.10 0.79 3.76
C VAL A 70 10.77 -0.50 3.28
N ARG A 71 10.04 -1.41 2.62
CA ARG A 71 10.62 -2.64 2.06
C ARG A 71 11.66 -2.37 0.97
N ILE A 72 11.41 -1.41 0.08
CA ILE A 72 12.39 -0.99 -0.94
C ILE A 72 13.65 -0.41 -0.26
N LEU A 73 13.48 0.42 0.75
CA LEU A 73 14.59 1.02 1.50
C LEU A 73 15.38 -0.03 2.31
N GLY A 74 14.69 -1.02 2.88
CA GLY A 74 15.28 -2.10 3.68
C GLY A 74 16.31 -2.93 2.92
N ALA A 75 16.20 -3.02 1.58
CA ALA A 75 17.21 -3.67 0.75
C ALA A 75 18.61 -3.05 0.87
N GLY A 76 18.72 -1.78 1.29
CA GLY A 76 19.99 -1.09 1.52
C GLY A 76 20.14 -0.47 2.91
N ILE A 77 19.19 -0.70 3.82
CA ILE A 77 19.15 -0.14 5.17
C ILE A 77 18.70 -1.24 6.14
N PRO A 78 19.64 -2.03 6.70
CA PRO A 78 19.30 -3.25 7.43
C PRO A 78 18.32 -3.08 8.60
N HIS A 79 18.43 -2.01 9.40
CA HIS A 79 17.52 -1.81 10.54
C HIS A 79 16.04 -1.68 10.13
N LEU A 80 15.74 -1.23 8.91
CA LEU A 80 14.36 -1.17 8.42
C LEU A 80 13.77 -2.57 8.16
N VAL A 81 14.62 -3.58 7.94
CA VAL A 81 14.18 -4.98 7.87
C VAL A 81 13.73 -5.43 9.25
N ASP A 82 14.53 -5.15 10.29
CA ASP A 82 14.20 -5.49 11.68
C ASP A 82 12.90 -4.80 12.12
N ASP A 83 12.74 -3.51 11.81
CA ASP A 83 11.51 -2.75 12.11
C ASP A 83 10.28 -3.33 11.37
N MET A 84 10.47 -3.74 10.11
CA MET A 84 9.43 -4.38 9.32
C MET A 84 9.05 -5.77 9.87
N GLU A 85 10.01 -6.54 10.37
CA GLU A 85 9.75 -7.81 11.05
C GLU A 85 8.99 -7.60 12.36
N ALA A 86 9.39 -6.61 13.16
CA ALA A 86 8.71 -6.26 14.40
C ALA A 86 7.24 -5.86 14.14
N TYR A 87 7.01 -5.05 13.10
CA TYR A 87 5.65 -4.72 12.66
C TYR A 87 4.84 -5.97 12.27
N LEU A 88 5.42 -6.91 11.52
CA LEU A 88 4.71 -8.16 11.15
C LEU A 88 4.33 -9.01 12.37
N ARG A 89 5.23 -9.15 13.36
CA ARG A 89 4.94 -9.85 14.62
C ARG A 89 3.85 -9.15 15.43
N SER A 90 3.80 -7.82 15.37
CA SER A 90 2.73 -7.05 16.03
C SER A 90 1.36 -7.31 15.40
N LEU A 91 1.29 -7.44 14.07
CA LEU A 91 0.05 -7.77 13.36
C LEU A 91 -0.41 -9.21 13.66
N GLU A 92 0.52 -10.16 13.71
CA GLU A 92 0.24 -11.53 14.12
C GLU A 92 -0.38 -11.57 15.53
N SER A 93 0.25 -10.87 16.48
CA SER A 93 -0.24 -10.78 17.85
C SER A 93 -1.64 -10.14 17.93
N GLU A 94 -1.90 -9.11 17.12
CA GLU A 94 -3.22 -8.48 17.03
C GLU A 94 -4.29 -9.45 16.49
N VAL A 95 -3.97 -10.22 15.45
CA VAL A 95 -4.90 -11.21 14.87
C VAL A 95 -5.18 -12.34 15.87
N LEU A 96 -4.16 -12.87 16.54
CA LEU A 96 -4.34 -13.93 17.54
C LEU A 96 -5.23 -13.45 18.70
N ALA A 97 -5.01 -12.23 19.20
CA ALA A 97 -5.87 -11.65 20.23
C ALA A 97 -7.33 -11.51 19.78
N LYS A 98 -7.57 -11.20 18.49
CA LYS A 98 -8.93 -11.14 17.92
C LYS A 98 -9.57 -12.53 17.85
N VAL A 99 -8.79 -13.57 17.53
CA VAL A 99 -9.24 -14.96 17.49
C VAL A 99 -9.61 -15.43 18.89
N ASP A 100 -8.73 -15.26 19.88
CA ASP A 100 -8.99 -15.63 21.27
C ASP A 100 -10.28 -14.96 21.79
N LYS A 101 -10.46 -13.67 21.44
CA LYS A 101 -11.65 -12.94 21.84
C LYS A 101 -12.92 -13.48 21.17
N LEU A 102 -12.84 -13.86 19.90
CA LEU A 102 -13.94 -14.45 19.14
C LEU A 102 -14.35 -15.81 19.71
N GLU A 103 -13.39 -16.63 20.12
CA GLU A 103 -13.64 -17.92 20.78
C GLU A 103 -14.31 -17.74 22.15
N GLU A 104 -13.89 -16.73 22.92
CA GLU A 104 -14.45 -16.45 24.25
C GLU A 104 -15.91 -15.98 24.20
N VAL A 105 -16.24 -15.05 23.32
CA VAL A 105 -17.59 -14.41 23.30
C VAL A 105 -18.56 -15.04 22.30
N GLY A 106 -18.04 -15.85 21.37
CA GLY A 106 -18.79 -16.38 20.23
C GLY A 106 -19.06 -15.33 19.15
N TRP A 107 -19.27 -15.78 17.91
CA TRP A 107 -19.44 -14.89 16.75
C TRP A 107 -20.67 -13.96 16.86
N GLU A 108 -21.73 -14.37 17.55
CA GLU A 108 -22.95 -13.58 17.73
C GLU A 108 -22.72 -12.34 18.59
N ASN A 109 -21.80 -12.41 19.56
CA ASN A 109 -21.51 -11.32 20.50
C ASN A 109 -20.19 -10.60 20.18
N TYR A 110 -19.54 -10.94 19.07
CA TYR A 110 -18.26 -10.34 18.70
C TYR A 110 -18.46 -8.95 18.11
N GLU A 111 -18.16 -7.92 18.90
CA GLU A 111 -18.17 -6.55 18.41
C GLU A 111 -16.83 -6.18 17.76
N VAL A 112 -16.89 -5.88 16.45
CA VAL A 112 -15.76 -5.29 15.74
C VAL A 112 -15.63 -3.83 16.20
N LYS A 113 -14.63 -3.53 17.04
CA LYS A 113 -14.25 -2.15 17.32
C LYS A 113 -13.85 -1.48 16.00
N ARG A 114 -14.63 -0.48 15.58
CA ARG A 114 -14.35 0.38 14.43
C ARG A 114 -13.23 1.36 14.72
#